data_AF-A0A1M6JE83-F1
#
_entry.id   AF-A0A1M6JE83-F1
#
_cell.length_a   1.000
_cell.length_b   1.000
_cell.length_c   1.000
_cell.angle_alpha   90.00
_cell.angle_beta   90.00
_cell.angle_gamma   90.00
#
_symmetry.space_group_name_H-M   'P 1'
#
loop_
_entity.id
_entity.type
_entity.pdbx_description
1 polymer ?
#
loop_
_entity_poly.entity_id
_entity_poly.type
_entity_poly.pdbx_seq_one_letter_code
_entity_poly.pdbx_strand_id
1 'polypeptide(L)'
;MICGLAMLGLISSGQCVVTWTGSGGDTDVFNDANWDFGSSSLSAIDANTEVLDDLVISNATVTSASGAGFGALLIGDGFSLTLTNSDYSSAGNTDGISGVASGAQSTINLINSSMNLQFASIGVDFNVDGTSSLQFRGGGDPINSQVDTTALNLSVGAELTLTTRAEFDEQVTDTGAAGTITANGTEVTVGNMDTLFSFTGGGPVTGTVVPEPSSMALLGIGGMALLLRRRK
;
A
#
# COMPACT_ATOMS: atom_id res chain seq x y z
N MET A 1 -45.76 -34.16 -8.74
CA MET A 1 -44.96 -33.14 -9.43
C MET A 1 -44.06 -32.51 -8.38
N ILE A 2 -42.89 -33.10 -8.15
CA ILE A 2 -41.90 -32.60 -7.18
C ILE A 2 -40.88 -31.83 -8.02
N CYS A 3 -40.94 -30.51 -7.92
CA CYS A 3 -39.97 -29.62 -8.56
C CYS A 3 -38.74 -29.59 -7.64
N GLY A 4 -37.66 -30.25 -8.07
CA GLY A 4 -36.39 -30.23 -7.37
C GLY A 4 -35.76 -28.86 -7.50
N LEU A 5 -35.66 -28.15 -6.38
CA LEU A 5 -34.89 -26.92 -6.26
C LEU A 5 -33.40 -27.31 -6.28
N ALA A 6 -32.72 -27.08 -7.40
CA ALA A 6 -31.28 -27.20 -7.48
C ALA A 6 -30.65 -26.05 -6.69
N MET A 7 -30.16 -26.35 -5.50
CA MET A 7 -29.31 -25.45 -4.73
C MET A 7 -27.94 -25.44 -5.43
N LEU A 8 -27.71 -24.41 -6.24
CA LEU A 8 -26.41 -24.14 -6.84
C LEU A 8 -25.49 -23.70 -5.70
N GLY A 9 -24.73 -24.64 -5.14
CA GLY A 9 -23.70 -24.31 -4.16
C GLY A 9 -22.65 -23.43 -4.83
N LEU A 10 -22.53 -22.18 -4.36
CA LEU A 10 -21.35 -21.37 -4.59
C LEU A 10 -20.16 -22.15 -4.01
N ILE A 11 -19.35 -22.74 -4.88
CA ILE A 11 -18.04 -23.24 -4.51
C ILE A 11 -17.25 -21.97 -4.19
N SER A 12 -16.99 -21.69 -2.91
CA SER A 12 -15.96 -20.73 -2.57
C SER A 12 -14.66 -21.30 -3.14
N SER A 13 -14.05 -20.60 -4.10
CA SER A 13 -12.63 -20.83 -4.41
C SER A 13 -11.90 -20.78 -3.07
N GLY A 14 -11.26 -21.88 -2.70
CA GLY A 14 -10.48 -21.92 -1.48
C GLY A 14 -9.30 -20.97 -1.67
N GLN A 15 -9.25 -19.90 -0.87
CA GLN A 15 -8.13 -18.96 -0.84
C GLN A 15 -6.83 -19.74 -0.65
N CYS A 16 -5.98 -19.70 -1.66
CA CYS A 16 -4.66 -20.31 -1.67
C CYS A 16 -3.59 -19.21 -1.64
N VAL A 17 -2.37 -19.60 -1.26
CA VAL A 17 -1.22 -18.71 -1.27
C VAL A 17 -0.33 -19.06 -2.45
N VAL A 18 -0.18 -18.13 -3.39
CA VAL A 18 0.78 -18.20 -4.49
C VAL A 18 2.07 -17.55 -4.02
N THR A 19 3.18 -18.28 -4.10
CA THR A 19 4.44 -17.87 -3.49
C THR A 19 5.47 -17.54 -4.56
N TRP A 20 6.14 -16.39 -4.43
CA TRP A 20 7.28 -16.06 -5.27
C TRP A 20 8.47 -16.97 -4.94
N THR A 21 8.98 -17.62 -5.97
CA THR A 21 10.18 -18.46 -5.93
C THR A 21 11.39 -17.79 -6.56
N GLY A 22 11.19 -16.84 -7.49
CA GLY A 22 12.26 -16.22 -8.28
C GLY A 22 12.97 -17.19 -9.24
N SER A 23 12.36 -18.34 -9.54
CA SER A 23 12.99 -19.41 -10.34
C SER A 23 13.00 -19.14 -11.85
N GLY A 24 12.31 -18.10 -12.33
CA GLY A 24 12.20 -17.73 -13.74
C GLY A 24 13.45 -17.08 -14.33
N GLY A 25 14.43 -16.72 -13.49
CA GLY A 25 15.72 -16.17 -13.93
C GLY A 25 15.70 -14.67 -14.27
N ASP A 26 14.55 -14.02 -14.11
CA ASP A 26 14.40 -12.57 -14.09
C ASP A 26 13.62 -12.13 -12.84
N THR A 27 13.37 -10.82 -12.73
CA THR A 27 12.67 -10.23 -11.59
C THR A 27 11.26 -9.78 -11.95
N ASP A 28 10.74 -10.11 -13.13
CA ASP A 28 9.42 -9.63 -13.56
C ASP A 28 8.30 -10.36 -12.80
N VAL A 29 7.41 -9.58 -12.19
CA VAL A 29 6.24 -10.06 -11.46
C VAL A 29 5.28 -10.82 -12.37
N PHE A 30 5.30 -10.54 -13.67
CA PHE A 30 4.45 -11.20 -14.67
C PHE A 30 5.10 -12.42 -15.32
N ASN A 31 6.31 -12.80 -14.91
CA ASN A 31 6.92 -14.04 -15.35
C ASN A 31 6.41 -15.19 -14.46
N ASP A 32 5.49 -15.99 -14.99
CA ASP A 32 4.86 -17.13 -14.29
C ASP A 32 5.87 -18.14 -13.74
N ALA A 33 7.05 -18.27 -14.34
CA ALA A 33 8.09 -19.17 -13.84
C ALA A 33 8.68 -18.71 -12.49
N ASN A 34 8.43 -17.47 -12.08
CA ASN A 34 8.79 -16.97 -10.76
C ASN A 34 7.80 -17.37 -9.67
N TRP A 35 6.66 -17.98 -10.00
CA TRP A 35 5.59 -18.28 -9.04
C TRP A 35 5.40 -19.79 -8.82
N ASP A 36 5.27 -20.17 -7.56
CA ASP A 36 4.69 -21.45 -7.16
C ASP A 36 3.20 -21.24 -6.91
N PHE A 37 2.39 -21.70 -7.85
CA PHE A 37 0.93 -21.67 -7.75
C PHE A 37 0.39 -22.73 -6.78
N GLY A 38 1.17 -23.74 -6.40
CA GLY A 38 0.77 -24.75 -5.41
C GLY A 38 -0.60 -25.37 -5.68
N SER A 39 -1.56 -25.08 -4.80
CA SER A 39 -2.98 -25.52 -4.88
C SER A 39 -3.94 -24.47 -5.44
N SER A 40 -3.42 -23.32 -5.87
CA SER A 40 -4.18 -22.26 -6.52
C SER A 40 -4.84 -22.76 -7.82
N SER A 41 -5.98 -22.16 -8.17
CA SER A 41 -6.57 -22.31 -9.50
C SER A 41 -5.95 -21.41 -10.56
N LEU A 42 -5.09 -20.47 -10.17
CA LEU A 42 -4.36 -19.61 -11.08
C LEU A 42 -3.31 -20.43 -11.84
N SER A 43 -3.17 -20.12 -13.12
CA SER A 43 -2.12 -20.69 -13.97
C SER A 43 -1.10 -19.65 -14.43
N ALA A 44 -1.37 -18.37 -14.18
CA ALA A 44 -0.56 -17.24 -14.57
C ALA A 44 -0.85 -16.01 -13.69
N ILE A 45 0.09 -15.08 -13.63
CA ILE A 45 -0.08 -13.72 -13.11
C ILE A 45 0.22 -12.78 -14.27
N ASP A 46 -0.84 -12.23 -14.87
CA ASP A 46 -0.75 -11.35 -16.02
C ASP A 46 -1.04 -9.89 -15.63
N ALA A 47 -0.38 -8.95 -16.32
CA ALA A 47 -0.69 -7.53 -16.15
C ALA A 47 -2.15 -7.24 -16.49
N ASN A 48 -2.79 -6.38 -15.69
CA ASN A 48 -4.19 -5.97 -15.85
C ASN A 48 -5.20 -7.12 -15.74
N THR A 49 -4.79 -8.27 -15.21
CA THR A 49 -5.66 -9.41 -14.94
C THR A 49 -5.78 -9.59 -13.44
N GLU A 50 -7.01 -9.73 -12.96
CA GLU A 50 -7.29 -9.89 -11.53
C GLU A 50 -6.68 -11.20 -10.99
N VAL A 51 -5.92 -11.06 -9.91
CA VAL A 51 -5.37 -12.16 -9.13
C VAL A 51 -6.33 -12.50 -8.00
N LEU A 52 -6.93 -13.70 -8.07
CA LEU A 52 -7.91 -14.20 -7.11
C LEU A 52 -7.30 -15.17 -6.08
N ASP A 53 -6.10 -14.85 -5.58
CA ASP A 53 -5.41 -15.57 -4.50
C ASP A 53 -4.45 -14.63 -3.78
N ASP A 54 -4.00 -15.02 -2.58
CA ASP A 54 -2.98 -14.27 -1.87
C ASP A 54 -1.61 -14.49 -2.52
N LEU A 55 -0.87 -13.39 -2.71
CA LEU A 55 0.49 -13.40 -3.18
C LEU A 55 1.45 -13.16 -2.02
N VAL A 56 2.51 -13.96 -1.93
CA VAL A 56 3.59 -13.76 -0.94
C VAL A 56 4.93 -13.70 -1.63
N ILE A 57 5.69 -12.63 -1.35
CA ILE A 57 7.05 -12.43 -1.82
C ILE A 57 7.96 -12.23 -0.61
N SER A 58 9.07 -12.97 -0.56
CA SER A 58 10.00 -12.92 0.56
C SER A 58 11.45 -12.92 0.11
N ASN A 59 12.26 -12.03 0.70
CA ASN A 59 13.70 -11.91 0.44
C ASN A 59 14.05 -11.78 -1.05
N ALA A 60 13.30 -10.97 -1.79
CA ALA A 60 13.44 -10.85 -3.24
C ALA A 60 13.51 -9.39 -3.70
N THR A 61 14.08 -9.20 -4.89
CA THR A 61 13.91 -7.99 -5.69
C THR A 61 12.98 -8.33 -6.85
N VAL A 62 11.91 -7.56 -6.99
CA VAL A 62 10.85 -7.77 -7.96
C VAL A 62 10.64 -6.48 -8.75
N THR A 63 10.44 -6.63 -10.05
CA THR A 63 10.07 -5.56 -10.96
C THR A 63 8.72 -5.86 -11.58
N SER A 64 7.99 -4.84 -12.01
CA SER A 64 6.85 -5.02 -12.94
C SER A 64 7.26 -4.51 -14.30
N ALA A 65 6.81 -5.13 -15.39
CA ALA A 65 6.95 -4.60 -16.75
C ALA A 65 5.77 -5.03 -17.64
N SER A 66 4.62 -4.38 -17.50
CA SER A 66 3.40 -4.67 -18.25
C SER A 66 3.49 -4.38 -19.77
N GLY A 67 4.56 -3.69 -20.19
CA GLY A 67 4.81 -3.31 -21.57
C GLY A 67 4.64 -1.81 -21.82
N ALA A 68 3.97 -1.44 -22.91
CA ALA A 68 3.80 -0.05 -23.30
C ALA A 68 2.52 0.55 -22.68
N GLY A 69 2.68 1.62 -21.90
CA GLY A 69 1.58 2.36 -21.28
C GLY A 69 1.43 2.07 -19.79
N PHE A 70 0.31 2.52 -19.21
CA PHE A 70 -0.02 2.23 -17.82
C PHE A 70 -0.57 0.81 -17.71
N GLY A 71 0.09 -0.04 -16.94
CA GLY A 71 -0.45 -1.32 -16.49
C GLY A 71 -0.46 -1.40 -14.97
N ALA A 72 -1.03 -2.47 -14.43
CA ALA A 72 -1.00 -2.75 -13.01
C ALA A 72 -0.99 -4.25 -12.73
N LEU A 73 -0.43 -4.62 -11.59
CA LEU A 73 -0.77 -5.89 -10.95
C LEU A 73 -2.11 -5.67 -10.22
N LEU A 74 -3.13 -6.45 -10.59
CA LEU A 74 -4.48 -6.34 -10.04
C LEU A 74 -4.66 -7.38 -8.94
N ILE A 75 -4.86 -6.93 -7.71
CA ILE A 75 -5.21 -7.81 -6.60
C ILE A 75 -6.72 -7.84 -6.47
N GLY A 76 -7.30 -9.03 -6.51
CA GLY A 76 -8.74 -9.21 -6.40
C GLY A 76 -9.28 -8.82 -5.03
N ASP A 77 -10.59 -8.61 -4.99
CA ASP A 77 -11.34 -8.24 -3.80
C ASP A 77 -11.15 -9.25 -2.67
N GLY A 78 -10.69 -8.77 -1.50
CA GLY A 78 -10.45 -9.62 -0.33
C GLY A 78 -9.17 -10.46 -0.37
N PHE A 79 -8.35 -10.33 -1.41
CA PHE A 79 -7.03 -10.94 -1.51
C PHE A 79 -5.92 -9.96 -1.18
N SER A 80 -4.71 -10.48 -1.00
CA SER A 80 -3.57 -9.69 -0.57
C SER A 80 -2.29 -9.96 -1.35
N LEU A 81 -1.41 -8.94 -1.38
CA LEU A 81 0.02 -9.10 -1.66
C LEU A 81 0.80 -8.79 -0.40
N THR A 82 1.65 -9.71 0.04
CA THR A 82 2.54 -9.50 1.19
C THR A 82 4.00 -9.56 0.77
N LEU A 83 4.72 -8.46 1.01
CA LEU A 83 6.17 -8.36 0.86
C LEU A 83 6.84 -8.47 2.21
N THR A 84 7.81 -9.37 2.34
CA THR A 84 8.67 -9.49 3.53
C THR A 84 10.14 -9.39 3.12
N ASN A 85 10.90 -8.46 3.71
CA ASN A 85 12.31 -8.25 3.36
C ASN A 85 12.55 -8.13 1.85
N SER A 86 11.66 -7.47 1.11
CA SER A 86 11.67 -7.47 -0.35
C SER A 86 11.58 -6.05 -0.91
N ASP A 87 12.08 -5.89 -2.13
CA ASP A 87 11.98 -4.65 -2.90
C ASP A 87 11.09 -4.89 -4.12
N TYR A 88 10.02 -4.13 -4.28
CA TYR A 88 9.18 -4.13 -5.48
C TYR A 88 9.29 -2.81 -6.21
N SER A 89 9.57 -2.84 -7.51
CA SER A 89 9.79 -1.61 -8.28
C SER A 89 9.21 -1.66 -9.69
N SER A 90 8.42 -0.66 -10.02
CA SER A 90 8.03 -0.31 -11.38
C SER A 90 9.02 0.68 -12.03
N ALA A 91 10.17 0.94 -11.40
CA ALA A 91 11.12 1.93 -11.89
C ALA A 91 11.58 1.62 -13.32
N GLY A 92 11.37 2.57 -14.25
CA GLY A 92 11.63 2.38 -15.68
C GLY A 92 10.38 2.16 -16.54
N ASN A 93 9.22 1.99 -15.91
CA ASN A 93 7.91 1.98 -16.57
C ASN A 93 6.89 2.79 -15.75
N THR A 94 5.63 2.70 -16.17
CA THR A 94 4.47 3.41 -15.62
C THR A 94 3.50 2.48 -14.91
N ASP A 95 3.98 1.34 -14.40
CA ASP A 95 3.11 0.35 -13.76
C ASP A 95 2.74 0.75 -12.34
N GLY A 96 1.53 0.38 -11.94
CA GLY A 96 0.99 0.57 -10.60
C GLY A 96 0.50 -0.72 -9.96
N ILE A 97 -0.24 -0.54 -8.87
CA ILE A 97 -1.04 -1.59 -8.23
C ILE A 97 -2.50 -1.15 -8.30
N SER A 98 -3.41 -2.07 -8.56
CA SER A 98 -4.84 -1.76 -8.52
C SER A 98 -5.61 -2.86 -7.81
N GLY A 99 -6.72 -2.51 -7.18
CA GLY A 99 -7.76 -3.46 -6.82
C GLY A 99 -8.75 -3.62 -7.98
N VAL A 100 -9.90 -4.20 -7.67
CA VAL A 100 -11.03 -4.32 -8.59
C VAL A 100 -12.27 -3.63 -8.02
N ALA A 101 -13.11 -3.09 -8.90
CA ALA A 101 -14.27 -2.30 -8.51
C ALA A 101 -15.47 -3.18 -8.13
N SER A 102 -15.36 -3.94 -7.03
CA SER A 102 -16.39 -4.91 -6.60
C SER A 102 -16.81 -4.75 -5.13
N GLY A 103 -16.26 -3.76 -4.42
CA GLY A 103 -16.75 -3.29 -3.13
C GLY A 103 -16.11 -3.92 -1.89
N ALA A 104 -15.23 -4.91 -2.04
CA ALA A 104 -14.24 -5.24 -1.01
C ALA A 104 -12.90 -4.58 -1.34
N GLN A 105 -12.01 -4.48 -0.36
CA GLN A 105 -10.68 -3.92 -0.59
C GLN A 105 -9.66 -5.03 -0.78
N SER A 106 -8.71 -4.79 -1.67
CA SER A 106 -7.47 -5.56 -1.78
C SER A 106 -6.45 -5.04 -0.78
N THR A 107 -5.54 -5.90 -0.30
CA THR A 107 -4.57 -5.49 0.74
C THR A 107 -3.13 -5.69 0.29
N ILE A 108 -2.28 -4.67 0.49
CA ILE A 108 -0.84 -4.74 0.26
C ILE A 108 -0.12 -4.57 1.59
N ASN A 109 0.64 -5.58 2.02
CA ASN A 109 1.40 -5.53 3.27
C ASN A 109 2.89 -5.39 2.98
N LEU A 110 3.52 -4.34 3.52
CA LEU A 110 4.96 -4.13 3.47
C LEU A 110 5.57 -4.36 4.85
N ILE A 111 6.37 -5.43 4.96
CA ILE A 111 7.05 -5.82 6.19
C ILE A 111 8.56 -5.77 5.94
N ASN A 112 9.25 -4.82 6.57
CA ASN A 112 10.66 -4.51 6.30
C ASN A 112 10.99 -4.50 4.79
N SER A 113 10.16 -3.84 3.99
CA SER A 113 10.17 -3.92 2.53
C SER A 113 10.09 -2.53 1.90
N SER A 114 10.52 -2.41 0.63
CA SER A 114 10.33 -1.20 -0.15
C SER A 114 9.41 -1.45 -1.34
N MET A 115 8.61 -0.44 -1.70
CA MET A 115 7.76 -0.48 -2.88
C MET A 115 7.81 0.85 -3.63
N ASN A 116 8.08 0.80 -4.93
CA ASN A 116 8.19 1.97 -5.81
C ASN A 116 7.25 1.84 -7.01
N LEU A 117 6.18 2.64 -7.03
CA LEU A 117 5.08 2.56 -7.98
C LEU A 117 4.92 3.83 -8.80
N GLN A 118 4.33 3.71 -9.99
CA GLN A 118 3.79 4.87 -10.68
C GLN A 118 2.53 5.39 -9.97
N PHE A 119 1.61 4.48 -9.62
CA PHE A 119 0.34 4.79 -8.98
C PHE A 119 -0.21 3.59 -8.18
N ALA A 120 -1.23 3.86 -7.35
CA ALA A 120 -2.16 2.88 -6.80
C ALA A 120 -3.59 3.34 -7.05
N SER A 121 -4.52 2.42 -7.35
CA SER A 121 -5.90 2.77 -7.66
C SER A 121 -6.92 1.72 -7.26
N ILE A 122 -8.18 2.14 -7.10
CA ILE A 122 -9.35 1.25 -6.94
C ILE A 122 -9.21 0.33 -5.72
N GLY A 123 -9.56 0.81 -4.52
CA GLY A 123 -9.84 -0.10 -3.41
C GLY A 123 -8.61 -0.87 -2.89
N VAL A 124 -7.44 -0.24 -2.83
CA VAL A 124 -6.21 -0.87 -2.31
C VAL A 124 -5.86 -0.30 -0.93
N ASP A 125 -5.82 -1.16 0.08
CA ASP A 125 -5.34 -0.85 1.42
C ASP A 125 -3.86 -1.23 1.54
N PHE A 126 -2.97 -0.24 1.66
CA PHE A 126 -1.56 -0.45 1.98
C PHE A 126 -1.36 -0.44 3.49
N ASN A 127 -0.76 -1.49 4.04
CA ASN A 127 -0.28 -1.55 5.41
C ASN A 127 1.25 -1.52 5.39
N VAL A 128 1.83 -0.41 5.85
CA VAL A 128 3.28 -0.16 5.78
C VAL A 128 3.85 -0.14 7.20
N ASP A 129 4.75 -1.07 7.50
CA ASP A 129 5.38 -1.14 8.81
C ASP A 129 6.46 -0.06 9.01
N GLY A 130 6.91 0.09 10.27
CA GLY A 130 7.87 1.12 10.67
C GLY A 130 9.28 0.97 10.08
N THR A 131 9.53 -0.09 9.33
CA THR A 131 10.80 -0.38 8.66
C THR A 131 10.68 -0.38 7.13
N SER A 132 9.49 -0.06 6.62
CA SER A 132 9.16 -0.14 5.20
C SER A 132 9.04 1.24 4.57
N SER A 133 9.21 1.28 3.25
CA SER A 133 9.07 2.50 2.45
C SER A 133 8.14 2.29 1.25
N LEU A 134 7.32 3.29 0.97
CA LEU A 134 6.42 3.35 -0.17
C LEU A 134 6.69 4.65 -0.95
N GLN A 135 6.95 4.52 -2.24
CA GLN A 135 7.17 5.64 -3.14
C GLN A 135 6.15 5.62 -4.27
N PHE A 136 5.55 6.78 -4.51
CA PHE A 136 4.79 7.04 -5.73
C PHE A 136 5.50 8.08 -6.60
N ARG A 137 5.66 7.74 -7.89
CA ARG A 137 6.36 8.56 -8.88
C ARG A 137 5.42 9.36 -9.78
N GLY A 138 4.13 9.01 -9.84
CA GLY A 138 3.12 9.79 -10.55
C GLY A 138 2.91 11.14 -9.91
N GLY A 139 2.66 12.16 -10.75
CA GLY A 139 2.13 13.44 -10.29
C GLY A 139 0.60 13.45 -10.35
N GLY A 140 -0.01 14.46 -9.74
CA GLY A 140 -1.46 14.55 -9.60
C GLY A 140 -1.93 13.68 -8.44
N ASP A 141 -2.79 12.68 -8.72
CA ASP A 141 -3.32 11.77 -7.69
C ASP A 141 -2.74 10.34 -7.87
N PRO A 142 -1.46 10.10 -7.52
CA PRO A 142 -0.88 8.78 -7.66
C PRO A 142 -1.50 7.77 -6.70
N ILE A 143 -2.19 8.22 -5.63
CA ILE A 143 -3.02 7.39 -4.77
C ILE A 143 -4.47 7.71 -5.12
N ASN A 144 -5.02 6.96 -6.07
CA ASN A 144 -6.28 7.27 -6.74
C ASN A 144 -7.47 6.53 -6.13
N SER A 145 -8.54 7.27 -5.86
CA SER A 145 -9.78 6.82 -5.21
C SER A 145 -11.05 7.20 -5.97
N GLN A 146 -10.95 7.39 -7.29
CA GLN A 146 -12.12 7.80 -8.09
C GLN A 146 -13.23 6.76 -8.16
N VAL A 147 -12.89 5.47 -8.01
CA VAL A 147 -13.85 4.36 -8.07
C VAL A 147 -14.12 3.82 -6.67
N ASP A 148 -13.08 3.28 -6.03
CA ASP A 148 -13.08 2.81 -4.65
C ASP A 148 -11.88 3.39 -3.92
N THR A 149 -12.02 3.65 -2.61
CA THR A 149 -10.99 4.30 -1.80
C THR A 149 -9.72 3.48 -1.73
N THR A 150 -8.61 4.06 -2.19
CA THR A 150 -7.26 3.59 -1.91
C THR A 150 -6.79 4.23 -0.60
N ALA A 151 -6.25 3.46 0.33
CA ALA A 151 -5.81 3.95 1.62
C ALA A 151 -4.38 3.52 1.95
N LEU A 152 -3.63 4.42 2.60
CA LEU A 152 -2.30 4.15 3.14
C LEU A 152 -2.35 4.15 4.66
N ASN A 153 -2.07 3.01 5.28
CA ASN A 153 -1.95 2.84 6.72
C ASN A 153 -0.47 2.74 7.09
N LEU A 154 0.10 3.86 7.55
CA LEU A 154 1.53 4.00 7.82
C LEU A 154 1.82 3.89 9.31
N SER A 155 2.62 2.91 9.71
CA SER A 155 3.08 2.77 11.11
C SER A 155 4.14 3.81 11.45
N VAL A 156 4.39 4.06 12.74
CA VAL A 156 5.52 4.89 13.19
C VAL A 156 6.83 4.36 12.59
N GLY A 157 7.60 5.24 11.95
CA GLY A 157 8.84 4.90 11.24
C GLY A 157 8.66 4.61 9.75
N ALA A 158 7.44 4.34 9.29
CA ALA A 158 7.16 4.09 7.87
C ALA A 158 7.48 5.35 7.04
N GLU A 159 7.99 5.14 5.83
CA GLU A 159 8.31 6.22 4.92
C GLU A 159 7.34 6.26 3.73
N LEU A 160 6.75 7.43 3.48
CA LEU A 160 6.04 7.74 2.25
C LEU A 160 6.85 8.75 1.45
N THR A 161 7.10 8.49 0.17
CA THR A 161 7.78 9.41 -0.73
C THR A 161 6.87 9.80 -1.90
N LEU A 162 6.62 11.09 -2.06
CA LEU A 162 5.91 11.68 -3.21
C LEU A 162 6.85 12.60 -3.98
N THR A 163 6.45 13.03 -5.18
CA THR A 163 7.33 13.80 -6.07
C THR A 163 7.69 15.18 -5.51
N THR A 164 6.81 15.79 -4.72
CA THR A 164 7.06 17.06 -4.03
C THR A 164 6.30 17.14 -2.70
N ARG A 165 6.59 18.17 -1.90
CA ARG A 165 5.80 18.48 -0.70
C ARG A 165 4.36 18.91 -1.04
N ALA A 166 4.15 19.58 -2.18
CA ALA A 166 2.81 20.03 -2.58
C ALA A 166 1.88 18.86 -2.89
N GLU A 167 2.43 17.74 -3.39
CA GLU A 167 1.65 16.50 -3.63
C GLU A 167 1.11 15.91 -2.33
N PHE A 168 1.84 16.05 -1.20
CA PHE A 168 1.28 15.65 0.09
C PHE A 168 0.08 16.52 0.46
N ASP A 169 0.15 17.83 0.24
CA ASP A 169 -0.97 18.75 0.53
C ASP A 169 -2.17 18.44 -0.39
N GLU A 170 -1.93 18.20 -1.68
CA GLU A 170 -2.97 17.81 -2.66
C GLU A 170 -3.66 16.51 -2.24
N GLN A 171 -2.87 15.48 -1.92
CA GLN A 171 -3.38 14.17 -1.53
C GLN A 171 -4.28 14.21 -0.28
N VAL A 172 -4.04 15.13 0.65
CA VAL A 172 -4.83 15.24 1.90
C VAL A 172 -5.87 16.36 1.86
N THR A 173 -6.04 17.03 0.72
CA THR A 173 -7.06 18.09 0.53
C THR A 173 -8.07 17.76 -0.55
N ASP A 174 -7.69 17.00 -1.58
CA ASP A 174 -8.65 16.56 -2.57
C ASP A 174 -9.61 15.54 -1.95
N THR A 175 -10.90 15.76 -2.17
CA THR A 175 -11.99 14.98 -1.56
C THR A 175 -12.73 14.13 -2.60
N GLY A 176 -12.32 14.19 -3.87
CA GLY A 176 -13.02 13.53 -4.98
C GLY A 176 -12.22 12.44 -5.69
N ALA A 177 -10.89 12.53 -5.74
CA ALA A 177 -10.04 11.58 -6.46
C ALA A 177 -8.84 11.09 -5.65
N ALA A 178 -8.40 11.84 -4.64
CA ALA A 178 -7.34 11.41 -3.74
C ALA A 178 -7.77 10.29 -2.77
N GLY A 179 -6.89 9.31 -2.56
CA GLY A 179 -6.95 8.37 -1.45
C GLY A 179 -6.53 8.92 -0.10
N THR A 180 -6.75 8.09 0.92
CA THR A 180 -6.58 8.48 2.32
C THR A 180 -5.19 8.09 2.81
N ILE A 181 -4.62 8.94 3.68
CA ILE A 181 -3.36 8.65 4.37
C ILE A 181 -3.63 8.68 5.86
N THR A 182 -3.27 7.59 6.54
CA THR A 182 -3.35 7.46 7.99
C THR A 182 -1.95 7.21 8.54
N ALA A 183 -1.52 8.05 9.46
CA ALA A 183 -0.24 7.93 10.17
C ALA A 183 -0.51 7.47 11.61
N ASN A 184 -0.08 6.25 11.94
CA ASN A 184 -0.24 5.62 13.25
C ASN A 184 -1.71 5.64 13.77
N GLY A 185 -2.66 5.39 12.87
CA GLY A 185 -4.10 5.39 13.18
C GLY A 185 -4.77 6.76 13.16
N THR A 186 -4.04 7.84 12.89
CA THR A 186 -4.58 9.20 12.76
C THR A 186 -4.61 9.62 11.29
N GLU A 187 -5.76 10.01 10.78
CA GLU A 187 -5.90 10.55 9.42
C GLU A 187 -5.07 11.83 9.26
N VAL A 188 -4.30 11.88 8.18
CA VAL A 188 -3.42 12.99 7.85
C VAL A 188 -4.23 14.07 7.14
N THR A 189 -4.06 15.30 7.59
CA THR A 189 -4.67 16.50 7.04
C THR A 189 -3.61 17.59 6.96
N VAL A 190 -3.85 18.66 6.19
CA VAL A 190 -2.96 19.82 6.16
C VAL A 190 -2.67 20.37 7.56
N GLY A 191 -3.65 20.30 8.47
CA GLY A 191 -3.53 20.87 9.82
C GLY A 191 -2.65 20.06 10.79
N ASN A 192 -2.45 18.76 10.55
CA ASN A 192 -1.68 17.89 11.45
C ASN A 192 -0.46 17.24 10.78
N MET A 193 -0.30 17.34 9.46
CA MET A 193 0.73 16.62 8.71
C MET A 193 2.16 16.87 9.22
N ASP A 194 2.55 18.12 9.49
CA ASP A 194 3.88 18.44 10.04
C ASP A 194 4.10 17.98 11.49
N THR A 195 3.05 17.52 12.16
CA THR A 195 3.16 16.89 13.49
C THR A 195 3.23 15.37 13.42
N LEU A 196 2.74 14.79 12.32
CA LEU A 196 2.71 13.35 12.08
C LEU A 196 3.88 12.86 11.23
N PHE A 197 4.52 13.74 10.45
CA PHE A 197 5.68 13.42 9.62
C PHE A 197 6.88 14.30 9.92
N SER A 198 8.07 13.69 9.81
CA SER A 198 9.33 14.40 9.61
C SER A 198 9.69 14.36 8.13
N PHE A 199 9.72 15.52 7.48
CA PHE A 199 10.02 15.61 6.05
C PHE A 199 11.50 15.82 5.76
N THR A 200 11.99 15.14 4.72
CA THR A 200 13.33 15.33 4.16
C THR A 200 13.30 15.35 2.63
N GLY A 201 14.35 15.90 2.01
CA GLY A 201 14.48 15.99 0.55
C GLY A 201 14.18 17.37 -0.02
N GLY A 202 14.87 17.72 -1.11
CA GLY A 202 14.62 18.91 -1.94
C GLY A 202 14.24 18.56 -3.39
N GLY A 203 14.03 17.27 -3.66
CA GLY A 203 13.45 16.68 -4.88
C GLY A 203 12.21 15.89 -4.47
N PRO A 204 12.02 14.60 -4.88
CA PRO A 204 11.08 13.73 -4.20
C PRO A 204 11.20 13.90 -2.68
N VAL A 205 10.06 14.13 -2.04
CA VAL A 205 9.98 14.46 -0.62
C VAL A 205 9.56 13.20 0.11
N THR A 206 10.35 12.84 1.12
CA THR A 206 10.07 11.69 1.99
C THR A 206 9.55 12.19 3.32
N GLY A 207 8.35 11.78 3.68
CA GLY A 207 7.79 11.92 5.02
C GLY A 207 7.97 10.62 5.79
N THR A 208 8.71 10.68 6.91
CA THR A 208 8.80 9.57 7.87
C THR A 208 7.78 9.78 8.97
N VAL A 209 6.90 8.80 9.24
CA VAL A 209 5.90 8.90 10.31
C VAL A 209 6.61 8.98 11.66
N VAL A 210 6.31 10.02 12.43
CA VAL A 210 6.84 10.21 13.79
C VAL A 210 5.81 9.84 14.85
N PRO A 211 6.23 9.39 16.05
CA PRO A 211 5.30 9.18 17.15
C PRO A 211 4.59 10.49 17.51
N GLU A 212 3.29 10.42 17.77
CA GLU A 212 2.57 11.56 18.35
C GLU A 212 3.20 11.94 19.69
N PRO A 213 3.38 13.24 19.99
CA PRO A 213 3.82 13.68 21.30
C PRO A 213 2.79 13.27 22.36
N SER A 214 3.10 12.23 23.13
CA SER A 214 2.16 11.70 24.13
C SER A 214 1.70 12.80 25.10
N SER A 215 0.40 12.83 25.41
CA SER A 215 -0.17 13.78 26.38
C SER A 215 0.50 13.67 27.75
N MET A 216 1.08 12.51 28.08
CA MET A 216 1.87 12.29 29.30
C MET A 216 3.19 13.07 29.31
N ALA A 217 3.89 13.15 28.18
CA ALA A 217 5.08 14.00 28.04
C ALA A 217 4.71 15.48 28.25
N LEU A 218 3.58 15.91 27.68
CA LEU A 218 3.08 17.29 27.83
C LEU A 218 2.65 17.60 29.27
N LEU A 219 1.97 16.65 29.94
CA LEU A 219 1.62 16.75 31.36
C LEU A 219 2.86 16.77 32.27
N GLY A 220 3.90 16.00 31.93
CA GLY A 220 5.18 16.00 32.65
C GLY A 220 5.87 17.36 32.58
N ILE A 221 5.93 17.97 31.40
CA ILE A 221 6.52 19.31 31.22
C ILE A 221 5.64 20.38 31.87
N GLY A 222 4.31 20.32 31.70
CA GLY A 222 3.37 21.23 32.34
C GLY A 222 3.42 21.17 33.87
N GLY A 223 3.51 19.96 34.44
CA GLY A 223 3.71 19.73 35.86
C GLY A 223 5.03 20.30 36.37
N MET A 224 6.13 20.12 35.63
CA MET A 224 7.42 20.72 35.97
C MET A 224 7.41 22.25 35.89
N ALA A 225 6.76 22.83 34.88
CA ALA A 225 6.62 24.29 34.76
C ALA A 225 5.81 24.89 35.93
N LEU A 226 4.75 24.20 36.38
CA LEU A 226 3.98 24.59 37.56
C LEU A 226 4.78 24.46 38.87
N LEU A 227 5.60 23.43 39.01
CA LEU A 227 6.48 23.26 40.18
C LEU A 227 7.56 24.35 40.24
N LEU A 228 8.12 24.76 39.10
CA LEU A 228 9.09 25.86 39.02
C LEU A 228 8.45 27.22 39.33
N ARG A 229 7.16 27.41 39.00
CA ARG A 229 6.42 28.65 39.32
C ARG A 229 6.10 28.80 40.81
N ARG A 230 5.97 27.70 41.57
CA ARG A 230 5.75 27.75 43.04
C ARG A 230 7.01 28.07 43.86
N ARG A 231 8.19 28.08 43.25
CA ARG A 231 9.48 28.33 43.94
C ARG A 231 10.01 29.75 43.76
N LYS A 232 9.20 30.67 43.22
CA LYS A 232 9.44 32.13 43.23
C LYS A 232 8.43 32.78 44.16
#